data_AF-A0A9P7D8K2-F1
#
_entry.id   AF-A0A9P7D8K2-F1
#
_cell.length_a   1.000
_cell.length_b   1.000
_cell.length_c   1.000
_cell.angle_alpha   90.00
_cell.angle_beta   90.00
_cell.angle_gamma   90.00
#
_symmetry.space_group_name_H-M   'P 1'
#
loop_
_entity.id
_entity.type
_entity.pdbx_description
1 polymer ?
#
loop_
_entity_poly.entity_id
_entity_poly.type
_entity_poly.pdbx_seq_one_letter_code
_entity_poly.pdbx_strand_id
1 'polypeptide(L)'
;MGRTISEDLKHRIVLMYETDGLTMEVIAETLRVSIGLVSKVINLHRLYGQVTNPFGHHTGHPSLLNNDDLQFISAIIHANPGLYLDEIQNKLANVRD
;
A
#
# COMPACT_ATOMS: atom_id res chain seq x y z
N MET A 1 -15.97 -0.60 1.08
CA MET A 1 -14.81 -1.19 1.81
C MET A 1 -14.87 -2.70 1.65
N GLY A 2 -13.88 -3.30 0.99
CA GLY A 2 -13.81 -4.76 0.87
C GLY A 2 -13.53 -5.38 2.24
N ARG A 3 -14.28 -6.42 2.62
CA ARG A 3 -14.01 -7.17 3.85
C ARG A 3 -12.63 -7.81 3.74
N THR A 4 -11.71 -7.37 4.58
CA THR A 4 -10.40 -7.99 4.73
C THR A 4 -10.59 -9.34 5.40
N ILE A 5 -10.10 -10.39 4.74
CA ILE A 5 -10.05 -11.72 5.34
C ILE A 5 -8.99 -11.69 6.45
N SER A 6 -9.33 -12.27 7.62
CA SER A 6 -8.45 -12.33 8.78
C SER A 6 -7.07 -12.89 8.41
N GLU A 7 -6.01 -12.30 8.95
CA GLU A 7 -4.64 -12.78 8.74
C GLU A 7 -4.44 -14.19 9.28
N ASP A 8 -5.11 -14.55 10.39
CA ASP A 8 -5.08 -15.90 10.96
C ASP A 8 -5.54 -16.96 9.95
N LEU A 9 -6.57 -16.64 9.16
CA LEU A 9 -7.07 -17.56 8.14
C LEU A 9 -6.02 -17.78 7.04
N LYS A 10 -5.27 -16.74 6.68
CA LYS A 10 -4.21 -16.83 5.68
C LYS A 10 -2.99 -17.61 6.21
N HIS A 11 -2.62 -17.41 7.47
CA HIS A 11 -1.58 -18.23 8.12
C HIS A 11 -1.99 -19.71 8.17
N ARG A 12 -3.27 -20.00 8.46
CA ARG A 12 -3.76 -21.37 8.45
C ARG A 12 -3.73 -22.01 7.07
N ILE A 13 -4.01 -21.25 6.00
CA ILE A 13 -3.85 -21.72 4.61
C ILE A 13 -2.39 -22.13 4.35
N VAL A 14 -1.42 -21.32 4.76
CA VAL A 14 0.01 -21.64 4.56
C VAL A 14 0.40 -22.88 5.36
N LEU A 15 -0.01 -22.97 6.62
CA LEU A 15 0.31 -24.12 7.47
C LEU A 15 -0.23 -25.43 6.90
N MET A 16 -1.48 -25.44 6.43
CA MET A 16 -2.08 -26.63 5.80
C MET A 16 -1.41 -27.01 4.47
N TYR A 17 -0.82 -26.04 3.77
CA TYR A 17 -0.11 -26.30 2.52
C TYR A 17 1.31 -26.84 2.76
N GLU A 18 2.06 -26.26 3.70
CA GLU A 18 3.46 -26.59 3.93
C GLU A 18 3.66 -27.76 4.90
N THR A 19 2.88 -27.80 5.99
CA THR A 19 3.01 -28.84 7.03
C THR A 19 2.24 -30.10 6.65
N ASP A 20 1.00 -29.95 6.17
CA ASP A 20 0.12 -31.09 5.90
C ASP A 20 0.20 -31.57 4.44
N GLY A 21 0.86 -30.82 3.54
CA GLY A 21 1.03 -31.17 2.12
C GLY A 21 -0.28 -31.25 1.34
N LEU A 22 -1.34 -30.59 1.80
CA LEU A 22 -2.68 -30.68 1.20
C LEU A 22 -2.77 -29.90 -0.11
N THR A 23 -3.62 -30.37 -1.04
CA THR A 23 -3.86 -29.66 -2.29
C THR A 23 -4.70 -28.41 -2.06
N MET A 24 -4.60 -27.44 -2.98
CA MET A 24 -5.29 -26.16 -2.85
C MET A 24 -6.82 -26.31 -2.84
N GLU A 25 -7.35 -27.33 -3.53
CA GLU A 25 -8.78 -27.64 -3.57
C GLU A 25 -9.28 -28.12 -2.21
N VAL A 26 -8.54 -29.04 -1.57
CA VAL A 26 -8.88 -29.59 -0.26
C VAL A 26 -8.83 -28.49 0.81
N ILE A 27 -7.84 -27.59 0.75
CA ILE A 27 -7.73 -26.45 1.67
C ILE A 27 -8.91 -25.50 1.48
N ALA A 28 -9.29 -25.22 0.24
CA ALA A 28 -10.42 -24.34 -0.08
C ALA A 28 -11.74 -24.91 0.43
N GLU A 29 -11.98 -26.21 0.26
CA GLU A 29 -13.16 -26.89 0.77
C GLU A 29 -13.18 -26.92 2.31
N THR A 30 -12.06 -27.27 2.94
CA THR A 30 -11.94 -27.38 4.40
C THR A 30 -12.16 -26.05 5.10
N LEU A 31 -11.56 -24.96 4.58
CA LEU A 31 -11.66 -23.62 5.17
C LEU A 31 -12.86 -22.82 4.63
N ARG A 32 -13.64 -23.39 3.69
CA ARG A 32 -14.76 -22.74 2.99
C ARG A 32 -14.38 -21.39 2.39
N VAL A 33 -13.21 -21.33 1.76
CA VAL A 33 -12.69 -20.15 1.06
C VAL A 33 -12.59 -20.42 -0.45
N SER A 34 -12.49 -19.36 -1.25
CA SER A 34 -12.29 -19.53 -2.69
C SER A 34 -10.88 -20.07 -2.98
N ILE A 35 -10.77 -20.95 -3.98
CA ILE A 35 -9.48 -21.46 -4.48
C ILE A 35 -8.56 -20.31 -4.91
N GLY A 36 -9.12 -19.24 -5.48
CA GLY A 36 -8.37 -18.04 -5.85
C GLY A 36 -7.72 -17.33 -4.66
N LEU A 37 -8.36 -17.33 -3.49
CA LEU A 37 -7.75 -16.81 -2.27
C LEU A 37 -6.57 -17.68 -1.83
N VAL A 38 -6.77 -19.00 -1.79
CA VAL A 38 -5.74 -19.97 -1.40
C VAL A 38 -4.51 -19.82 -2.28
N SER A 39 -4.71 -19.81 -3.61
CA SER A 39 -3.65 -19.61 -4.59
C SER A 39 -2.92 -18.28 -4.38
N LYS A 40 -3.66 -17.18 -4.16
CA LYS A 40 -3.09 -15.86 -3.93
C LYS A 40 -2.22 -15.82 -2.66
N VAL A 41 -2.70 -16.41 -1.56
CA VAL A 41 -1.97 -16.45 -0.28
C VAL A 41 -0.69 -17.29 -0.42
N ILE A 42 -0.78 -18.47 -1.03
CA ILE A 42 0.38 -19.36 -1.25
C ILE A 42 1.43 -18.67 -2.15
N ASN A 43 0.99 -18.02 -3.23
CA ASN A 43 1.91 -17.30 -4.11
C ASN A 43 2.60 -16.14 -3.39
N LEU A 44 1.87 -15.41 -2.54
CA LEU A 44 2.43 -14.32 -1.74
C LEU A 44 3.44 -14.84 -0.72
N HIS A 45 3.15 -15.98 -0.07
CA HIS A 45 4.07 -16.65 0.83
C HIS A 45 5.35 -17.11 0.13
N ARG A 46 5.23 -17.69 -1.08
CA ARG A 46 6.38 -18.13 -1.87
C ARG A 46 7.27 -16.98 -2.34
N LEU A 47 6.68 -15.84 -2.69
CA LEU A 47 7.42 -14.69 -3.22
C LEU A 47 8.05 -13.83 -2.13
N TYR A 48 7.37 -13.66 -1.00
CA TYR A 48 7.74 -12.66 0.02
C TYR A 48 7.86 -13.23 1.44
N GLY A 49 7.55 -14.52 1.67
CA GLY A 49 7.52 -15.11 3.01
C GLY A 49 6.42 -14.55 3.91
N GLN A 50 5.43 -13.86 3.34
CA GLN A 50 4.36 -13.19 4.07
C GLN A 50 2.98 -13.65 3.58
N VAL A 51 1.96 -13.51 4.42
CA VAL A 51 0.57 -13.83 4.06
C VAL A 51 -0.22 -12.60 3.61
N THR A 52 0.34 -11.42 3.83
CA THR A 52 -0.21 -10.12 3.43
C THR A 52 0.80 -9.38 2.57
N ASN A 53 0.30 -8.53 1.67
CA ASN A 53 1.14 -7.82 0.72
C ASN A 53 2.04 -6.82 1.48
N PRO A 54 3.38 -7.02 1.50
CA PRO A 54 4.29 -6.10 2.17
C PRO A 54 4.25 -4.70 1.57
N PHE A 55 3.95 -4.59 0.27
CA PHE A 55 3.85 -3.33 -0.46
C PHE A 55 2.43 -2.76 -0.50
N GLY A 56 1.53 -3.28 0.35
CA GLY A 56 0.12 -2.86 0.38
C GLY A 56 -0.13 -1.45 0.93
N HIS A 57 0.90 -0.74 1.39
CA HIS A 57 0.74 0.61 1.93
C HIS A 57 0.57 1.64 0.81
N HIS A 58 -0.51 2.42 0.95
CA HIS A 58 -0.87 3.66 0.26
C HIS A 58 -0.29 3.83 -1.15
N THR A 59 -1.04 3.37 -2.14
CA THR A 59 -0.86 3.77 -3.53
C THR A 59 -1.32 5.23 -3.70
N GLY A 60 -0.44 6.16 -3.34
CA GLY A 60 -0.49 7.55 -3.79
C GLY A 60 0.68 7.81 -4.72
N HIS A 61 0.51 8.72 -5.69
CA HIS A 61 1.66 9.24 -6.42
C HIS A 61 2.58 9.95 -5.42
N PRO A 62 3.92 9.75 -5.48
CA PRO A 62 4.85 10.50 -4.66
C PRO A 62 4.54 12.01 -4.74
N SER A 63 4.47 12.70 -3.60
CA SER A 63 4.22 14.13 -3.61
C SER A 63 5.33 14.84 -4.38
N LEU A 64 4.96 15.71 -5.34
CA LEU A 64 5.91 16.56 -6.06
C LEU A 64 6.53 17.64 -5.15
N LEU A 65 5.81 17.99 -4.07
CA LEU A 65 6.24 18.94 -3.05
C LEU A 65 6.76 18.16 -1.85
N ASN A 66 7.99 18.45 -1.44
CA ASN A 66 8.57 17.98 -0.19
C ASN A 66 8.07 18.87 0.98
N ASN A 67 8.46 18.52 2.21
CA ASN A 67 8.01 19.25 3.39
C ASN A 67 8.56 20.68 3.45
N ASP A 68 9.76 20.91 2.92
CA ASP A 68 10.42 22.22 2.89
C ASP A 68 9.71 23.15 1.91
N ASP A 69 9.28 22.63 0.74
CA ASP A 69 8.46 23.34 -0.23
C ASP A 69 7.13 23.76 0.39
N LEU A 70 6.49 22.88 1.17
CA LEU A 70 5.23 23.18 1.85
C LEU A 70 5.40 24.29 2.89
N GLN A 71 6.50 24.25 3.67
CA GLN A 71 6.83 25.31 4.62
C GLN A 71 7.08 26.65 3.91
N PHE A 72 7.81 26.63 2.80
CA PHE A 72 8.08 27.81 1.99
C PHE A 72 6.80 28.42 1.40
N ILE A 73 5.94 27.60 0.79
CA ILE A 73 4.65 28.05 0.25
C ILE A 73 3.78 28.63 1.37
N SER A 74 3.73 27.98 2.53
CA SER A 74 2.97 28.48 3.69
C SER A 74 3.48 29.84 4.15
N ALA A 75 4.80 30.01 4.28
CA ALA A 75 5.41 31.29 4.67
C ALA A 75 5.11 32.40 3.67
N ILE A 76 5.14 32.11 2.37
CA ILE A 76 4.84 33.07 1.32
C ILE A 76 3.38 33.52 1.35
N ILE A 77 2.44 32.58 1.48
CA ILE A 77 1.01 32.89 1.56
C ILE A 77 0.72 33.72 2.82
N HIS A 78 1.36 33.40 3.94
CA HIS A 78 1.24 34.20 5.16
C HIS A 78 1.81 35.62 5.01
N ALA A 79 2.93 35.78 4.31
CA ALA A 79 3.54 37.09 4.09
C ALA A 79 2.78 37.95 3.07
N ASN A 80 2.21 37.34 2.04
CA ASN A 80 1.43 38.01 1.00
C ASN A 80 0.24 37.14 0.55
N PRO A 81 -0.93 37.31 1.17
CA PRO A 81 -2.12 36.51 0.85
C PRO A 81 -2.69 36.75 -0.55
N GLY A 82 -2.28 37.84 -1.22
CA GLY A 82 -2.75 38.21 -2.56
C GLY A 82 -1.95 37.59 -3.71
N LEU A 83 -0.96 36.73 -3.42
CA LEU A 83 -0.16 36.08 -4.45
C LEU A 83 -0.98 35.08 -5.26
N TYR A 84 -0.81 35.13 -6.58
CA TYR A 84 -1.40 34.18 -7.50
C TYR A 84 -0.58 32.88 -7.55
N LEU A 85 -1.22 31.81 -8.03
CA LEU A 85 -0.63 30.47 -8.05
C LEU A 85 0.64 30.40 -8.91
N ASP A 86 0.64 31.07 -10.06
CA ASP A 86 1.77 31.17 -10.99
C ASP A 86 2.95 31.93 -10.37
N GLU A 87 2.68 32.96 -9.57
CA GLU A 87 3.72 33.68 -8.82
C GLU A 87 4.35 32.80 -7.75
N ILE A 88 3.55 31.99 -7.04
CA ILE A 88 4.04 31.03 -6.06
C ILE A 88 4.90 29.97 -6.74
N GLN A 89 4.47 29.46 -7.91
CA GLN A 89 5.24 28.50 -8.69
C GLN A 89 6.58 29.07 -9.15
N ASN A 90 6.60 30.29 -9.67
CA ASN A 90 7.83 30.96 -10.09
C ASN A 90 8.80 31.16 -8.91
N LYS A 91 8.29 31.55 -7.74
CA LYS A 91 9.11 31.70 -6.53
C LYS A 91 9.66 30.37 -6.05
N LEU A 92 8.86 29.30 -6.10
CA LEU A 92 9.31 27.95 -5.72
C LEU A 92 10.37 27.42 -6.70
N ALA A 93 10.21 27.66 -8.01
CA ALA A 93 11.20 27.27 -9.01
C ALA A 93 12.56 27.96 -8.76
N ASN A 94 12.55 29.28 -8.52
CA ASN A 94 13.77 30.05 -8.25
C ASN A 94 14.52 29.63 -6.97
N VAL A 95 13.85 28.97 -6.02
CA VAL A 95 14.47 28.50 -4.75
C VAL A 95 15.02 27.08 -4.87
N ARG A 96 14.53 26.30 -5.84
CA ARG A 96 14.97 24.93 -6.10
C ARG A 96 16.21 24.86 -7.01
N ASP A 97 16.49 25.91 -7.79
CA ASP A 97 17.72 26.09 -8.59
C ASP A 97 18.92 26.51 -7.72
#